data_AF-A0A538QWF1-F1
#
_entry.id   AF-A0A538QWF1-F1
#
_cell.length_a   1.000
_cell.length_b   1.000
_cell.length_c   1.000
_cell.angle_alpha   90.00
_cell.angle_beta   90.00
_cell.angle_gamma   90.00
#
_symmetry.space_group_name_H-M   'P 1'
#
loop_
_entity.id
_entity.type
_entity.pdbx_description
1 polymer ?
#
loop_
_entity_poly.entity_id
_entity_poly.type
_entity_poly.pdbx_seq_one_letter_code
_entity_poly.pdbx_strand_id
1 'polypeptide(L)'
;MSERDHDRIPYTVLVEFRTASSFLVAYSMSLSRGGIFVETDWDVPTGMPLALDLHVPGAGPLQLVGTVAWRRGSDSPDGPAGLGIELHDVPQLGSAIDKLVSSFRGVRVLLLSGDRQDRTSLARSIKSIISTADIAQAADAASAAEQLTSEIDVAIVDVDFDPDGALTILRVARQLTPKVPTIAIAATPKLREWARVSGADELAANPPSFSELQIVLVRALSKPVSVQASASA
;
A
#
# COMPACT_ATOMS: atom_id res chain seq x y z
N MET A 1 -14.67 5.67 -44.56
CA MET A 1 -13.33 5.54 -43.95
C MET A 1 -12.95 6.92 -43.48
N SER A 2 -12.73 7.22 -42.20
CA SER A 2 -12.19 6.40 -41.10
C SER A 2 -12.64 6.96 -39.75
N GLU A 3 -12.56 6.10 -38.72
CA GLU A 3 -12.43 6.42 -37.28
C GLU A 3 -13.53 7.24 -36.60
N ARG A 4 -14.44 6.52 -35.92
CA ARG A 4 -14.89 6.78 -34.53
C ARG A 4 -15.96 5.75 -34.18
N ASP A 5 -15.54 4.52 -33.97
CA ASP A 5 -16.33 3.53 -33.25
C ASP A 5 -15.40 2.86 -32.24
N HIS A 6 -14.83 3.68 -31.35
CA HIS A 6 -14.31 3.16 -30.09
C HIS A 6 -15.55 2.84 -29.28
N ASP A 7 -15.88 1.55 -29.25
CA ASP A 7 -16.82 0.95 -28.32
C ASP A 7 -16.61 1.62 -26.95
N ARG A 8 -17.64 2.30 -26.43
CA ARG A 8 -17.49 3.10 -25.20
C ARG A 8 -17.11 2.13 -24.10
N ILE A 9 -15.88 2.25 -23.59
CA ILE A 9 -15.44 1.41 -22.48
C ILE A 9 -16.42 1.66 -21.32
N PRO A 10 -17.16 0.62 -20.88
CA PRO A 10 -18.32 0.82 -20.02
C PRO A 10 -17.91 1.06 -18.56
N TYR A 11 -16.64 0.87 -18.22
CA TYR A 11 -16.14 0.96 -16.85
C TYR A 11 -14.89 1.82 -16.79
N THR A 12 -14.84 2.73 -15.83
CA THR A 12 -13.64 3.52 -15.50
C THR A 12 -13.27 3.29 -14.04
N VAL A 13 -11.99 3.03 -13.79
CA VAL A 13 -11.42 2.90 -12.45
C VAL A 13 -10.32 3.94 -12.31
N LEU A 14 -10.50 4.88 -11.38
CA LEU A 14 -9.50 5.86 -10.97
C LEU A 14 -8.78 5.32 -9.73
N VAL A 15 -7.45 5.19 -9.80
CA VAL A 15 -6.63 4.74 -8.68
C VAL A 15 -5.57 5.80 -8.36
N GLU A 16 -5.56 6.25 -7.11
CA GLU A 16 -4.59 7.24 -6.65
C GLU A 16 -3.57 6.59 -5.71
N PHE A 17 -2.28 6.75 -6.02
CA PHE A 17 -1.20 6.28 -5.18
C PHE A 17 -0.62 7.41 -4.33
N ARG A 18 -0.25 7.05 -3.11
CA ARG A 18 0.31 8.00 -2.14
C ARG A 18 1.70 8.49 -2.55
N THR A 19 2.54 7.55 -2.99
CA THR A 19 3.94 7.78 -3.36
C THR A 19 4.31 6.91 -4.55
N ALA A 20 5.40 7.26 -5.21
CA ALA A 20 6.02 6.41 -6.23
C ALA A 20 6.35 5.01 -5.68
N SER A 21 6.88 4.94 -4.45
CA SER A 21 7.20 3.69 -3.75
C SER A 21 5.98 2.77 -3.64
N SER A 22 4.83 3.32 -3.25
CA SER A 22 3.58 2.58 -3.10
C SER A 22 3.13 1.93 -4.42
N PHE A 23 3.18 2.70 -5.52
CA PHE A 23 2.88 2.17 -6.85
C PHE A 23 3.89 1.10 -7.29
N LEU A 24 5.19 1.33 -7.12
CA LEU A 24 6.22 0.36 -7.51
C LEU A 24 6.08 -0.95 -6.74
N VAL A 25 5.74 -0.92 -5.45
CA VAL A 25 5.47 -2.12 -4.64
C VAL A 25 4.21 -2.84 -5.14
N ALA A 26 3.10 -2.11 -5.35
CA ALA A 26 1.84 -2.68 -5.85
C ALA A 26 2.01 -3.35 -7.23
N TYR A 27 2.72 -2.68 -8.13
CA TYR A 27 3.02 -3.19 -9.47
C TYR A 27 3.93 -4.42 -9.42
N SER A 28 4.99 -4.40 -8.61
CA SER A 28 5.92 -5.53 -8.47
C SER A 28 5.22 -6.82 -8.01
N MET A 29 4.17 -6.71 -7.19
CA MET A 29 3.37 -7.86 -6.73
C MET A 29 2.48 -8.47 -7.81
N SER A 30 2.14 -7.67 -8.83
CA SER A 30 1.23 -8.07 -9.92
C SER A 30 1.94 -8.34 -11.25
N LEU A 31 3.26 -8.08 -11.31
CA LEU A 31 4.10 -8.15 -12.52
C LEU A 31 4.03 -9.52 -13.21
N SER A 32 4.03 -10.62 -12.45
CA SER A 32 3.96 -11.98 -13.00
C SER A 32 2.66 -12.30 -13.73
N ARG A 33 1.63 -11.47 -13.55
CA ARG A 33 0.29 -11.64 -14.14
C ARG A 33 0.00 -10.63 -15.25
N GLY A 34 0.99 -9.82 -15.65
CA GLY A 34 0.82 -8.82 -16.72
C GLY A 34 -0.20 -7.73 -16.40
N GLY A 35 -0.42 -7.44 -15.11
CA GLY A 35 -1.55 -6.62 -14.69
C GLY A 35 -1.35 -5.93 -13.34
N ILE A 36 -2.45 -5.43 -12.79
CA ILE A 36 -2.52 -4.82 -11.45
C ILE A 36 -3.73 -5.37 -10.69
N PHE A 37 -3.57 -5.62 -9.39
CA PHE A 37 -4.70 -5.87 -8.50
C PHE A 37 -5.16 -4.56 -7.87
N VAL A 38 -6.46 -4.29 -7.96
CA VAL A 38 -7.10 -3.13 -7.35
C VAL A 38 -8.08 -3.62 -6.29
N GLU A 39 -7.82 -3.26 -5.03
CA GLU A 39 -8.75 -3.50 -3.92
C GLU A 39 -10.00 -2.63 -4.09
N THR A 40 -11.16 -3.25 -4.22
CA THR A 40 -12.45 -2.58 -4.45
C THR A 40 -13.60 -3.54 -4.22
N ASP A 41 -14.73 -3.03 -3.73
CA ASP A 41 -15.99 -3.78 -3.62
C ASP A 41 -16.82 -3.73 -4.91
N TRP A 42 -16.32 -3.06 -5.96
CA TRP A 42 -17.04 -2.93 -7.21
C TRP A 42 -17.03 -4.23 -8.02
N ASP A 43 -18.22 -4.72 -8.35
CA ASP A 43 -18.38 -5.97 -9.10
C ASP A 43 -18.39 -5.72 -10.61
N VAL A 44 -17.20 -5.72 -11.22
CA VAL A 44 -17.04 -5.68 -12.68
C VAL A 44 -16.85 -7.10 -13.22
N PRO A 45 -17.72 -7.61 -14.10
CA PRO A 45 -17.61 -8.97 -14.60
C PRO A 45 -16.25 -9.28 -15.25
N THR A 46 -15.76 -10.50 -15.04
CA THR A 46 -14.56 -11.01 -15.70
C THR A 46 -14.73 -10.95 -17.22
N GLY A 47 -13.67 -10.54 -17.93
CA GLY A 47 -13.66 -10.33 -19.38
C GLY A 47 -14.14 -8.95 -19.82
N MET A 48 -14.64 -8.10 -18.91
CA MET A 48 -15.08 -6.75 -19.29
C MET A 48 -13.88 -5.80 -19.46
N PRO A 49 -13.87 -4.98 -20.53
CA PRO A 49 -12.89 -3.93 -20.70
C PRO A 49 -13.18 -2.78 -19.72
N LEU A 50 -12.11 -2.18 -19.21
CA LEU A 50 -12.15 -0.99 -18.36
C LEU A 50 -11.04 -0.01 -18.73
N ALA A 51 -11.32 1.28 -18.51
CA ALA A 51 -10.34 2.34 -18.51
C ALA A 51 -9.78 2.46 -17.09
N LEU A 52 -8.46 2.53 -16.96
CA LEU A 52 -7.75 2.63 -15.69
C LEU A 52 -6.95 3.93 -15.67
N ASP A 53 -7.40 4.90 -14.89
CA ASP A 53 -6.72 6.16 -14.67
C ASP A 53 -5.86 6.05 -13.40
N LEU A 54 -4.54 5.91 -13.56
CA LEU A 54 -3.59 5.87 -12.45
C LEU A 54 -3.00 7.25 -12.18
N HIS A 55 -3.15 7.74 -10.95
CA HIS A 55 -2.45 8.94 -10.49
C HIS A 55 -1.29 8.53 -9.58
N VAL A 56 -0.08 8.63 -10.11
CA VAL A 56 1.14 8.29 -9.39
C VAL A 56 2.04 9.53 -9.28
N PRO A 57 2.37 9.99 -8.05
CA PRO A 57 3.33 11.06 -7.84
C PRO A 57 4.66 10.78 -8.55
N GLY A 58 5.13 11.74 -9.36
CA GLY A 58 6.35 11.62 -10.16
C GLY A 58 6.15 11.10 -11.58
N ALA A 59 5.16 10.24 -11.84
CA ALA A 59 4.84 9.76 -13.19
C ALA A 59 3.84 10.68 -13.92
N GLY A 60 2.90 11.30 -13.18
CA GLY A 60 1.75 12.00 -13.76
C GLY A 60 0.56 11.05 -13.97
N PRO A 61 -0.56 11.53 -14.54
CA PRO A 61 -1.71 10.67 -14.85
C PRO A 61 -1.34 9.67 -15.96
N LEU A 62 -1.67 8.40 -15.75
CA LEU A 62 -1.54 7.33 -16.74
C LEU A 62 -2.93 6.83 -17.07
N GLN A 63 -3.31 6.90 -18.34
CA GLN A 63 -4.58 6.38 -18.82
C GLN A 63 -4.30 5.07 -19.52
N LEU A 64 -4.70 3.97 -18.90
CA LEU A 64 -4.47 2.62 -19.40
C LEU A 64 -5.81 1.99 -19.77
N VAL A 65 -5.75 0.99 -20.65
CA VAL A 65 -6.89 0.11 -20.93
C VAL A 65 -6.52 -1.29 -20.47
N GLY A 66 -7.47 -1.97 -19.83
CA GLY A 66 -7.30 -3.34 -19.40
C GLY A 66 -8.59 -4.13 -19.41
N THR A 67 -8.47 -5.41 -19.09
CA THR A 67 -9.59 -6.35 -18.96
C THR A 67 -9.59 -6.94 -17.56
N VAL A 68 -10.77 -7.13 -16.97
CA VAL A 68 -10.88 -7.87 -15.71
C VAL A 68 -10.51 -9.34 -15.94
N ALA A 69 -9.33 -9.75 -15.51
CA ALA A 69 -8.83 -11.12 -15.64
C ALA A 69 -9.44 -12.04 -14.58
N TRP A 70 -9.64 -11.55 -13.36
CA TRP A 70 -10.23 -12.31 -12.25
C TRP A 70 -10.77 -11.37 -11.18
N ARG A 71 -11.60 -11.91 -10.27
CA ARG A 71 -12.18 -11.19 -9.15
C ARG A 71 -11.90 -11.93 -7.84
N ARG A 72 -11.76 -11.19 -6.75
CA ARG A 72 -11.78 -11.73 -5.38
C ARG A 72 -12.99 -11.18 -4.65
N GLY A 73 -13.81 -12.07 -4.10
CA GLY A 73 -14.93 -11.71 -3.22
C GLY A 73 -14.47 -11.36 -1.80
N SER A 74 -15.31 -10.64 -1.07
CA SER A 74 -15.03 -10.21 0.32
C SER A 74 -14.94 -11.37 1.32
N ASP A 75 -15.47 -12.53 0.94
CA ASP A 75 -15.46 -13.79 1.68
C ASP A 75 -14.20 -14.64 1.44
N SER A 76 -13.32 -14.21 0.53
CA SER A 76 -12.11 -14.95 0.19
C SER A 76 -11.08 -14.92 1.33
N PRO A 77 -10.47 -16.08 1.68
CA PRO A 77 -9.37 -16.11 2.64
C PRO A 77 -8.07 -15.51 2.09
N ASP A 78 -7.98 -15.27 0.77
CA ASP A 78 -6.75 -14.85 0.09
C ASP A 78 -6.47 -13.34 0.19
N GLY A 79 -7.35 -12.58 0.85
CA GLY A 79 -7.21 -11.14 1.07
C GLY A 79 -8.47 -10.35 0.74
N PRO A 80 -8.37 -9.01 0.70
CA PRO A 80 -9.54 -8.16 0.50
C PRO A 80 -10.13 -8.32 -0.91
N ALA A 81 -11.42 -7.99 -1.04
CA ALA A 81 -12.12 -7.97 -2.31
C ALA A 81 -11.43 -7.06 -3.33
N GLY A 82 -11.53 -7.42 -4.61
CA GLY A 82 -10.96 -6.60 -5.66
C GLY A 82 -10.91 -7.25 -7.02
N LEU A 83 -10.30 -6.52 -7.95
CA LEU A 83 -10.23 -6.86 -9.37
C LEU A 83 -8.77 -7.09 -9.76
N GLY A 84 -8.49 -8.23 -10.39
CA GLY A 84 -7.27 -8.44 -11.14
C GLY A 84 -7.46 -7.92 -12.55
N ILE A 85 -6.72 -6.89 -12.92
CA ILE A 85 -6.83 -6.21 -14.21
C ILE A 85 -5.60 -6.53 -15.05
N GLU A 86 -5.79 -7.20 -16.18
CA GLU A 86 -4.74 -7.39 -17.19
C GLU A 86 -4.63 -6.13 -18.05
N LEU A 87 -3.42 -5.61 -18.22
CA LEU A 87 -3.20 -4.32 -18.89
C LEU A 87 -2.79 -4.53 -20.35
N HIS A 88 -3.42 -3.78 -21.26
CA HIS A 88 -3.16 -3.91 -22.71
C HIS A 88 -2.06 -2.95 -23.21
N ASP A 89 -1.95 -1.75 -22.63
CA ASP A 89 -0.96 -0.74 -23.03
C ASP A 89 0.32 -0.80 -22.17
N VAL A 90 1.21 -1.71 -22.55
CA VAL A 90 2.50 -1.93 -21.86
C VAL A 90 3.54 -0.82 -22.08
N PRO A 91 3.66 -0.18 -23.27
CA PRO A 91 4.69 0.84 -23.51
C PRO A 91 4.58 2.11 -22.65
N GLN A 92 3.37 2.67 -22.47
CA GLN A 92 3.18 3.87 -21.65
C GLN A 92 3.51 3.59 -20.18
N LEU A 93 3.06 2.44 -19.68
CA LEU A 93 3.36 1.95 -18.34
C LEU A 93 4.86 1.76 -18.12
N GLY A 94 5.56 1.14 -19.07
CA GLY A 94 7.02 0.96 -19.01
C GLY A 94 7.77 2.27 -18.87
N SER A 95 7.43 3.26 -19.70
CA SER A 95 8.07 4.60 -19.65
C SER A 95 7.83 5.30 -18.30
N ALA A 96 6.64 5.13 -17.73
CA ALA A 96 6.31 5.67 -16.41
C ALA A 96 7.13 4.98 -15.31
N ILE A 97 7.25 3.66 -15.36
CA ILE A 97 8.07 2.88 -14.42
C ILE A 97 9.54 3.32 -14.50
N ASP A 98 10.11 3.43 -15.70
CA ASP A 98 11.50 3.85 -15.89
C ASP A 98 11.75 5.22 -15.26
N LYS A 99 10.82 6.17 -15.45
CA LYS A 99 10.87 7.49 -14.84
C LYS A 99 10.85 7.39 -13.31
N LEU A 100 9.92 6.61 -12.74
CA LEU A 100 9.81 6.46 -11.28
C LEU A 100 11.06 5.82 -10.69
N VAL A 101 11.55 4.73 -11.28
CA VAL A 101 12.75 4.01 -10.85
C VAL A 101 13.98 4.91 -10.87
N SER A 102 14.13 5.78 -11.88
CA SER A 102 15.27 6.72 -11.97
C SER A 102 15.36 7.69 -10.78
N SER A 103 14.22 8.02 -10.17
CA SER A 103 14.11 8.95 -9.04
C SER A 103 13.95 8.24 -7.69
N PHE A 104 13.82 6.91 -7.67
CA PHE A 104 13.57 6.13 -6.47
C PHE A 104 14.78 6.23 -5.52
N ARG A 105 14.49 6.48 -4.23
CA ARG A 105 15.50 6.62 -3.17
C ARG A 105 15.36 5.56 -2.08
N GLY A 106 14.48 4.60 -2.26
CA GLY A 106 14.13 3.63 -1.24
C GLY A 106 12.80 3.93 -0.56
N VAL A 107 12.37 2.98 0.26
CA VAL A 107 11.13 3.08 1.05
C VAL A 107 11.45 3.68 2.41
N ARG A 108 10.83 4.80 2.77
CA ARG A 108 11.04 5.43 4.08
C ARG A 108 10.15 4.77 5.13
N VAL A 109 10.76 4.14 6.11
CA VAL A 109 10.05 3.41 7.17
C VAL A 109 10.34 4.08 8.52
N LEU A 110 9.29 4.45 9.25
CA LEU A 110 9.42 4.80 10.66
C LEU A 110 9.23 3.54 11.51
N LEU A 111 10.13 3.25 12.44
CA LEU A 111 10.03 2.13 13.38
C LEU A 111 10.05 2.66 14.82
N LEU A 112 8.90 2.62 15.49
CA LEU A 112 8.77 2.88 16.91
C LEU A 112 8.83 1.55 17.68
N SER A 113 9.85 1.38 18.53
CA SER A 113 9.88 0.32 19.55
C SER A 113 10.82 0.70 20.69
N GLY A 114 10.45 0.37 21.93
CA GLY A 114 11.21 0.78 23.12
C GLY A 114 12.52 0.01 23.27
N ASP A 115 12.48 -1.30 23.02
CA ASP A 115 13.65 -2.16 23.21
C ASP A 115 14.66 -2.03 22.05
N ARG A 116 15.93 -1.85 22.40
CA ARG A 116 17.01 -1.63 21.42
C ARG A 116 17.27 -2.91 20.59
N GLN A 117 17.21 -4.07 21.20
CA GLN A 117 17.46 -5.34 20.54
C GLN A 117 16.30 -5.68 19.58
N ASP A 118 15.06 -5.44 19.99
CA ASP A 118 13.87 -5.64 19.17
C ASP A 118 13.85 -4.67 17.98
N ARG A 119 14.09 -3.37 18.22
CA ARG A 119 14.28 -2.39 17.13
C ARG A 119 15.32 -2.84 16.11
N THR A 120 16.48 -3.29 16.60
CA THR A 120 17.57 -3.70 15.69
C THR A 120 17.19 -4.96 14.91
N SER A 121 16.49 -5.91 15.53
CA SER A 121 16.06 -7.15 14.89
C SER A 121 14.97 -6.91 13.84
N LEU A 122 13.94 -6.12 14.18
CA LEU A 122 12.90 -5.70 13.25
C LEU A 122 13.49 -4.90 12.07
N ALA A 123 14.39 -3.95 12.33
CA ALA A 123 15.05 -3.20 11.28
C ALA A 123 15.80 -4.09 10.29
N ARG A 124 16.48 -5.16 10.77
CA ARG A 124 17.13 -6.13 9.88
C ARG A 124 16.12 -6.93 9.07
N SER A 125 15.03 -7.39 9.69
CA SER A 125 13.97 -8.12 8.98
C SER A 125 13.33 -7.27 7.88
N ILE A 126 13.01 -6.00 8.17
CA ILE A 126 12.49 -5.04 7.18
C ILE A 126 13.47 -4.87 6.03
N LYS A 127 14.77 -4.66 6.30
CA LYS A 127 15.79 -4.55 5.25
C LYS A 127 15.97 -5.84 4.45
N SER A 128 15.73 -6.99 5.06
CA SER A 128 15.75 -8.27 4.34
C SER A 128 14.56 -8.43 3.39
N ILE A 129 13.41 -7.81 3.69
CA ILE A 129 12.22 -7.82 2.83
C ILE A 129 12.34 -6.74 1.74
N ILE A 130 12.78 -5.54 2.11
CA ILE A 130 12.96 -4.38 1.23
C ILE A 130 14.38 -3.86 1.43
N SER A 131 15.31 -4.29 0.58
CA SER A 131 16.73 -3.94 0.69
C SER A 131 17.01 -2.44 0.59
N THR A 132 16.12 -1.69 -0.06
CA THR A 132 16.19 -0.23 -0.21
C THR A 132 15.48 0.53 0.91
N ALA A 133 15.01 -0.14 1.97
CA ALA A 133 14.35 0.54 3.08
C ALA A 133 15.33 1.47 3.84
N ASP A 134 14.95 2.74 3.94
CA ASP A 134 15.56 3.73 4.83
C ASP A 134 14.76 3.80 6.13
N ILE A 135 15.35 3.33 7.23
CA ILE A 135 14.62 3.09 8.48
C ILE A 135 14.98 4.15 9.50
N ALA A 136 14.04 5.07 9.73
CA ALA A 136 14.02 6.02 10.83
C ALA A 136 13.58 5.29 12.11
N GLN A 137 14.46 5.15 13.10
CA GLN A 137 14.15 4.45 14.35
C GLN A 137 13.82 5.46 15.46
N ALA A 138 12.71 5.23 16.16
CA ALA A 138 12.29 5.99 17.33
C ALA A 138 12.25 5.08 18.55
N ALA A 139 12.86 5.52 19.66
CA ALA A 139 12.88 4.78 20.92
C ALA A 139 11.66 5.08 21.80
N ASP A 140 10.93 6.16 21.50
CA ASP A 140 9.77 6.63 22.24
C ASP A 140 8.81 7.38 21.31
N ALA A 141 7.58 7.63 21.80
CA ALA A 141 6.55 8.30 21.03
C ALA A 141 6.88 9.75 20.70
N ALA A 142 7.66 10.46 21.53
CA ALA A 142 8.03 11.85 21.24
C ALA A 142 8.96 11.93 20.02
N SER A 143 10.01 11.10 20.01
CA SER A 143 10.93 10.96 18.88
C SER A 143 10.23 10.44 17.62
N ALA A 144 9.24 9.55 17.77
CA ALA A 144 8.43 9.08 16.64
C ALA A 144 7.57 10.21 16.05
N ALA A 145 6.96 11.04 16.89
CA ALA A 145 6.13 12.16 16.45
C ALA A 145 6.93 13.21 15.68
N GLU A 146 8.17 13.50 16.10
CA GLU A 146 9.06 14.43 15.37
C GLU A 146 9.45 13.93 13.97
N GLN A 147 9.59 12.60 13.82
CA GLN A 147 10.01 11.97 12.57
C GLN A 147 8.83 11.62 11.65
N LEU A 148 7.63 11.51 12.19
CA LEU A 148 6.42 11.13 11.46
C LEU A 148 5.92 12.29 10.58
N THR A 149 6.28 12.23 9.32
CA THR A 149 5.88 13.21 8.29
C THR A 149 5.18 12.51 7.12
N SER A 150 4.58 13.28 6.22
CA SER A 150 4.01 12.74 4.96
C SER A 150 5.06 12.13 4.02
N GLU A 151 6.34 12.27 4.32
CA GLU A 151 7.43 11.64 3.57
C GLU A 151 7.68 10.18 3.98
N ILE A 152 7.21 9.75 5.16
CA ILE A 152 7.29 8.36 5.58
C ILE A 152 6.35 7.52 4.71
N ASP A 153 6.83 6.44 4.11
CA ASP A 153 6.01 5.54 3.30
C ASP A 153 5.16 4.61 4.15
N VAL A 154 5.68 4.17 5.31
CA VAL A 154 4.95 3.33 6.28
C VAL A 154 5.56 3.49 7.68
N ALA A 155 4.70 3.49 8.70
CA ALA A 155 5.14 3.47 10.10
C ALA A 155 4.82 2.12 10.76
N ILE A 156 5.81 1.54 11.43
CA ILE A 156 5.70 0.31 12.20
C ILE A 156 5.78 0.70 13.68
N VAL A 157 4.75 0.31 14.43
CA VAL A 157 4.53 0.79 15.80
C VAL A 157 4.39 -0.40 16.74
N ASP A 158 5.38 -0.59 17.60
CA ASP A 158 5.33 -1.51 18.73
C ASP A 158 4.41 -0.94 19.82
N VAL A 159 3.29 -1.64 20.05
CA VAL A 159 2.23 -1.21 20.98
C VAL A 159 2.49 -1.73 22.39
N ASP A 160 3.32 -2.76 22.57
CA ASP A 160 3.48 -3.44 23.86
C ASP A 160 4.29 -2.61 24.87
N PHE A 161 5.26 -1.82 24.40
CA PHE A 161 6.15 -1.04 25.27
C PHE A 161 5.49 0.21 25.88
N ASP A 162 4.83 1.02 25.05
CA ASP A 162 4.13 2.24 25.45
C ASP A 162 2.80 2.32 24.69
N PRO A 163 1.73 1.67 25.20
CA PRO A 163 0.45 1.64 24.51
C PRO A 163 -0.10 3.04 24.23
N ASP A 164 -0.08 3.95 25.21
CA ASP A 164 -0.68 5.28 25.03
C ASP A 164 0.09 6.12 24.00
N GLY A 165 1.43 6.07 24.03
CA GLY A 165 2.27 6.69 23.02
C GLY A 165 2.06 6.08 21.64
N ALA A 166 2.05 4.76 21.54
CA ALA A 166 1.81 4.03 20.29
C ALA A 166 0.44 4.39 19.67
N LEU A 167 -0.64 4.35 20.46
CA LEU A 167 -1.98 4.73 19.99
C LEU A 167 -2.04 6.20 19.55
N THR A 168 -1.26 7.08 20.18
CA THR A 168 -1.14 8.49 19.74
C THR A 168 -0.48 8.58 18.37
N ILE A 169 0.62 7.85 18.14
CA ILE A 169 1.31 7.80 16.84
C ILE A 169 0.40 7.26 15.74
N LEU A 170 -0.38 6.21 16.00
CA LEU A 170 -1.35 5.68 15.04
C LEU A 170 -2.40 6.73 14.63
N ARG A 171 -2.91 7.50 15.60
CA ARG A 171 -3.88 8.57 15.33
C ARG A 171 -3.28 9.72 14.53
N VAL A 172 -2.05 10.13 14.85
CA VAL A 172 -1.33 11.18 14.11
C VAL A 172 -1.09 10.74 12.66
N ALA A 173 -0.60 9.52 12.44
CA ALA A 173 -0.36 8.97 11.10
C ALA A 173 -1.63 8.98 10.24
N ARG A 174 -2.78 8.65 10.85
CA ARG A 174 -4.11 8.67 10.23
C ARG A 174 -4.57 10.08 9.83
N GLN A 175 -4.16 11.11 10.58
CA GLN A 175 -4.56 12.50 10.36
C GLN A 175 -3.67 13.25 9.36
N LEU A 176 -2.48 12.72 9.04
CA LEU A 176 -1.63 13.30 8.00
C LEU A 176 -2.34 13.31 6.64
N THR A 177 -1.98 14.28 5.80
CA THR A 177 -2.48 14.39 4.43
C THR A 177 -1.30 14.44 3.45
N PRO A 178 -1.07 13.38 2.64
CA PRO A 178 -1.80 12.12 2.66
C PRO A 178 -1.52 11.28 3.93
N LYS A 179 -2.48 10.44 4.33
CA LYS A 179 -2.35 9.52 5.47
C LYS A 179 -1.08 8.68 5.33
N VAL A 180 -0.35 8.47 6.43
CA VAL A 180 0.75 7.49 6.47
C VAL A 180 0.17 6.13 6.86
N PRO A 181 0.37 5.06 6.07
CA PRO A 181 -0.10 3.73 6.45
C PRO A 181 0.69 3.20 7.65
N THR A 182 0.02 2.44 8.51
CA THR A 182 0.56 1.99 9.79
C THR A 182 0.43 0.49 10.00
N ILE A 183 1.47 -0.11 10.57
CA ILE A 183 1.51 -1.51 11.00
C ILE A 183 1.70 -1.52 12.50
N ALA A 184 0.71 -2.01 13.25
CA ALA A 184 0.84 -2.15 14.69
C ALA A 184 1.30 -3.56 15.05
N ILE A 185 2.39 -3.63 15.82
CA ILE A 185 2.95 -4.87 16.37
C ILE A 185 2.45 -4.99 17.82
N ALA A 186 1.74 -6.08 18.12
CA ALA A 186 1.11 -6.27 19.43
C ALA A 186 1.07 -7.76 19.84
N ALA A 187 1.45 -8.06 21.10
CA ALA A 187 1.47 -9.43 21.62
C ALA A 187 0.06 -9.97 21.94
N THR A 188 -0.83 -9.12 22.46
CA THR A 188 -2.13 -9.56 22.99
C THR A 188 -3.32 -9.15 22.12
N PRO A 189 -4.43 -9.93 22.11
CA PRO A 189 -5.65 -9.55 21.38
C PRO A 189 -6.21 -8.18 21.79
N LYS A 190 -6.09 -7.83 23.08
CA LYS A 190 -6.54 -6.54 23.61
C LYS A 190 -5.78 -5.36 23.00
N LEU A 191 -4.46 -5.47 22.90
CA LEU A 191 -3.61 -4.42 22.31
C LEU A 191 -3.84 -4.31 20.80
N ARG A 192 -4.02 -5.44 20.09
CA ARG A 192 -4.40 -5.43 18.67
C ARG A 192 -5.71 -4.70 18.44
N GLU A 193 -6.70 -4.95 19.28
CA GLU A 193 -7.99 -4.28 19.19
C GLU A 193 -7.87 -2.76 19.43
N TRP A 194 -7.08 -2.35 20.43
CA TRP A 194 -6.83 -0.93 20.68
C TRP A 194 -6.12 -0.24 19.50
N ALA A 195 -5.13 -0.90 18.90
CA ALA A 195 -4.43 -0.41 17.72
C ALA A 195 -5.36 -0.26 16.52
N ARG A 196 -6.20 -1.28 16.26
CA ARG A 196 -7.23 -1.27 15.21
C ARG A 196 -8.19 -0.10 15.37
N VAL A 197 -8.75 0.08 16.57
CA VAL A 197 -9.68 1.18 16.88
C VAL A 197 -9.00 2.55 16.74
N SER A 198 -7.70 2.63 17.02
CA SER A 198 -6.92 3.87 16.87
C SER A 198 -6.47 4.15 15.44
N GLY A 199 -6.73 3.24 14.50
CA GLY A 199 -6.56 3.47 13.06
C GLY A 199 -5.39 2.75 12.41
N ALA A 200 -4.82 1.72 13.05
CA ALA A 200 -3.84 0.84 12.42
C ALA A 200 -4.39 0.24 11.10
N ASP A 201 -3.58 0.26 10.04
CA ASP A 201 -3.95 -0.30 8.73
C ASP A 201 -3.72 -1.80 8.66
N GLU A 202 -2.65 -2.27 9.31
CA GLU A 202 -2.29 -3.68 9.42
C GLU A 202 -1.89 -4.01 10.86
N LEU A 203 -1.98 -5.29 11.22
CA LEU A 203 -1.65 -5.81 12.54
C LEU A 203 -0.70 -7.00 12.40
N ALA A 204 0.28 -7.09 13.28
CA ALA A 204 1.18 -8.25 13.39
C ALA A 204 1.37 -8.69 14.84
N ALA A 205 1.72 -9.96 15.03
CA ALA A 205 2.15 -10.48 16.34
C ALA A 205 3.44 -9.81 16.82
N ASN A 206 3.67 -9.80 18.14
CA ASN A 206 4.94 -9.39 18.72
C ASN A 206 5.63 -10.60 19.41
N PRO A 207 6.83 -11.03 18.96
CA PRO A 207 7.49 -10.63 17.72
C PRO A 207 6.79 -11.22 16.48
N PRO A 208 6.80 -10.52 15.33
CA PRO A 208 6.20 -11.05 14.11
C PRO A 208 7.11 -12.11 13.48
N SER A 209 6.50 -13.11 12.84
CA SER A 209 7.28 -14.01 11.97
C SER A 209 7.76 -13.26 10.71
N PHE A 210 8.81 -13.75 10.05
CA PHE A 210 9.31 -13.12 8.81
C PHE A 210 8.23 -13.03 7.73
N SER A 211 7.51 -14.13 7.49
CA SER A 211 6.46 -14.20 6.48
C SER A 211 5.28 -13.29 6.81
N GLU A 212 4.89 -13.21 8.08
CA GLU A 212 3.84 -12.29 8.53
C GLU A 212 4.26 -10.85 8.31
N LEU A 213 5.47 -10.46 8.74
CA LEU A 213 6.00 -9.11 8.55
C LEU A 213 6.08 -8.75 7.07
N GLN A 214 6.51 -9.68 6.21
CA GLN A 214 6.52 -9.49 4.76
C GLN A 214 5.12 -9.21 4.21
N ILE A 215 4.12 -10.00 4.60
CA ILE A 215 2.73 -9.83 4.13
C ILE A 215 2.18 -8.47 4.53
N VAL A 216 2.27 -8.11 5.82
CA VAL A 216 1.70 -6.84 6.31
C VAL A 216 2.45 -5.63 5.77
N LEU A 217 3.77 -5.72 5.61
CA LEU A 217 4.59 -4.63 5.05
C LEU A 217 4.23 -4.35 3.60
N VAL A 218 4.12 -5.41 2.80
CA VAL A 218 3.71 -5.29 1.40
C VAL A 218 2.30 -4.70 1.30
N ARG A 219 1.35 -5.22 2.07
CA ARG A 219 -0.05 -4.72 2.05
C ARG A 219 -0.14 -3.25 2.45
N ALA A 220 0.53 -2.85 3.52
CA ALA A 220 0.54 -1.46 3.97
C ALA A 220 1.14 -0.51 2.91
N LEU A 221 2.18 -0.95 2.19
CA LEU A 221 2.83 -0.15 1.15
C LEU A 221 2.07 -0.15 -0.18
N SER A 222 1.39 -1.22 -0.55
CA SER A 222 0.74 -1.35 -1.87
C SER A 222 -0.66 -0.74 -1.95
N LYS A 223 -1.25 -0.34 -0.81
CA LYS A 223 -2.63 0.18 -0.77
C LYS A 223 -2.72 1.56 -1.45
N PRO A 224 -3.59 1.73 -2.45
CA PRO A 224 -3.87 3.05 -2.99
C PRO A 224 -4.57 3.93 -1.96
N VAL A 225 -4.43 5.25 -2.10
CA VAL A 225 -5.12 6.27 -1.27
C VAL A 225 -6.61 6.28 -1.59
N SER A 226 -6.96 6.11 -2.86
CA SER A 226 -8.34 6.04 -3.29
C SER A 226 -8.49 5.13 -4.51
N VAL A 227 -9.64 4.46 -4.57
CA VAL A 227 -10.12 3.75 -5.75
C VAL A 227 -11.54 4.23 -5.99
N GLN A 228 -11.78 4.85 -7.13
CA GLN A 228 -13.10 5.29 -7.54
C GLN A 228 -13.48 4.57 -8.82
N ALA A 229 -14.69 4.04 -8.84
CA ALA A 229 -15.20 3.23 -9.91
C ALA A 229 -16.49 3.85 -10.45
N SER A 230 -16.62 3.93 -11.77
CA SER A 230 -17.82 4.43 -12.42
C SER A 230 -18.15 3.62 -13.67
N ALA A 231 -19.43 3.30 -13.84
CA ALA A 231 -19.95 2.76 -15.08
C ALA A 231 -20.42 3.91 -16.00
N SER A 232 -20.08 3.84 -17.27
CA SER A 232 -20.65 4.69 -18.32
C SER A 232 -22.10 4.25 -18.52
N ALA A 233 -23.05 5.16 -18.26
CA ALA A 233 -24.48 4.94 -18.49
C ALA A 233 -24.85 4.87 -19.99
#